data_AF-A0A424XWZ8-F1
#
_entry.id   AF-A0A424XWZ8-F1
#
_cell.length_a   1.000
_cell.length_b   1.000
_cell.length_c   1.000
_cell.angle_alpha   90.00
_cell.angle_beta   90.00
_cell.angle_gamma   90.00
#
_symmetry.space_group_name_H-M   'P 1'
#
loop_
_entity.id
_entity.type
_entity.pdbx_description
1 polymer ?
#
loop_
_entity_poly.entity_id
_entity_poly.type
_entity_poly.pdbx_seq_one_letter_code
_entity_poly.pdbx_strand_id
1 'polypeptide(L)'
;MIRLLTTSFLFCLAMVFSFGFNLDAEIQEEGERIILQRCLMCHDSKRIEDAEYDHKGWKETVERMMSIGSRITPAEKEILIDYLTRDLEETDSED
;
A
#
# COMPACT_ATOMS: atom_id res chain seq x y z
N MET A 1 23.92 -34.48 -20.98
CA MET A 1 22.68 -33.74 -21.33
C MET A 1 21.93 -33.21 -20.11
N ILE A 2 21.97 -33.87 -18.95
CA ILE A 2 21.30 -33.41 -17.70
C ILE A 2 21.94 -32.14 -17.09
N ARG A 3 23.26 -31.92 -17.24
CA ARG A 3 23.98 -30.74 -16.70
C ARG A 3 23.63 -29.39 -17.37
N LEU A 4 23.16 -29.38 -18.61
CA LEU A 4 22.72 -28.14 -19.29
C LEU A 4 21.31 -27.70 -18.86
N LEU A 5 20.45 -28.65 -18.46
CA LEU A 5 19.10 -28.38 -17.99
C LEU A 5 19.09 -27.75 -16.59
N THR A 6 20.00 -28.18 -15.71
CA THR A 6 20.12 -27.63 -14.34
C THR A 6 20.65 -26.20 -14.32
N THR A 7 21.60 -25.86 -15.20
CA THR A 7 22.13 -24.49 -15.32
C THR A 7 21.10 -23.52 -15.91
N SER A 8 20.29 -23.99 -16.86
CA SER A 8 19.22 -23.18 -17.46
C SER A 8 18.07 -22.90 -16.49
N PHE A 9 17.77 -23.85 -15.59
CA PHE A 9 16.72 -23.67 -14.58
C PHE A 9 17.16 -22.72 -13.46
N LEU A 10 18.43 -22.80 -13.03
CA LEU A 10 19.03 -21.87 -12.05
C LEU A 10 19.13 -20.44 -12.59
N PHE A 11 19.37 -20.27 -13.90
CA PHE A 11 19.42 -18.95 -14.54
C PHE A 11 18.04 -18.30 -14.65
N CYS A 12 16.99 -19.09 -14.93
CA CYS A 12 15.61 -18.60 -14.89
C CYS A 12 15.18 -18.20 -13.47
N LEU A 13 15.56 -18.96 -12.45
CA LEU A 13 15.22 -18.67 -11.05
C LEU A 13 15.86 -17.35 -10.56
N ALA A 14 17.08 -17.04 -11.03
CA ALA A 14 17.75 -15.77 -10.76
C ALA A 14 17.09 -14.57 -11.49
N MET A 15 16.52 -14.76 -12.68
CA MET A 15 15.83 -13.68 -13.42
C MET A 15 14.52 -13.23 -12.76
N VAL A 16 13.77 -14.14 -12.14
CA VAL A 16 12.55 -13.78 -11.38
C VAL A 16 12.90 -12.98 -10.12
N PHE A 17 14.08 -13.22 -9.54
CA PHE A 17 14.59 -12.47 -8.37
C PHE A 17 15.11 -11.06 -8.73
N SER A 18 15.62 -10.86 -9.94
CA SER A 18 16.09 -9.54 -10.42
C SER A 18 14.96 -8.62 -10.89
N PHE A 19 13.80 -9.17 -11.26
CA PHE A 19 12.57 -8.39 -11.43
C PHE A 19 11.89 -8.26 -10.06
N GLY A 20 12.51 -7.46 -9.20
CA GLY A 20 11.97 -7.13 -7.89
C GLY A 20 10.57 -6.55 -8.04
N PHE A 21 9.60 -7.23 -7.44
CA PHE A 21 8.27 -6.69 -7.22
C PHE A 21 8.43 -5.51 -6.24
N ASN A 22 8.28 -4.29 -6.74
CA ASN A 22 8.40 -3.08 -5.91
C ASN A 22 7.06 -2.84 -5.21
N LEU A 23 6.84 -3.57 -4.11
CA LEU A 23 5.61 -3.50 -3.33
C LEU A 23 5.32 -2.07 -2.86
N ASP A 24 6.36 -1.31 -2.47
CA ASP A 24 6.21 0.09 -2.03
C ASP A 24 5.67 1.01 -3.12
N ALA A 25 6.14 0.83 -4.36
CA ALA A 25 5.66 1.61 -5.50
C ALA A 25 4.20 1.28 -5.84
N GLU A 26 3.80 0.03 -5.67
CA GLU A 26 2.41 -0.41 -5.87
C GLU A 26 1.48 0.14 -4.79
N ILE A 27 1.87 0.07 -3.51
CA ILE A 27 1.11 0.67 -2.40
C ILE A 27 0.97 2.17 -2.59
N GLN A 28 2.04 2.86 -3.04
CA GLN A 28 2.01 4.29 -3.33
C GLN A 28 0.97 4.63 -4.41
N GLU A 29 1.06 4.00 -5.58
CA GLU A 29 0.16 4.29 -6.71
C GLU A 29 -1.30 3.98 -6.35
N GLU A 30 -1.54 2.84 -5.72
CA GLU A 30 -2.87 2.38 -5.36
C GLU A 30 -3.49 3.21 -4.22
N GLY A 31 -2.70 3.57 -3.21
CA GLY A 31 -3.12 4.44 -2.11
C GLY A 31 -3.53 5.83 -2.61
N GLU A 32 -2.71 6.45 -3.46
CA GLU A 32 -3.04 7.71 -4.12
C GLU A 32 -4.34 7.61 -4.93
N ARG A 33 -4.49 6.53 -5.72
CA ARG A 33 -5.70 6.28 -6.51
C ARG A 33 -6.94 6.19 -5.61
N ILE A 34 -6.85 5.49 -4.48
CA ILE A 34 -7.97 5.36 -3.54
C ILE A 34 -8.33 6.71 -2.93
N ILE A 35 -7.36 7.54 -2.53
CA ILE A 35 -7.62 8.89 -2.04
C ILE A 35 -8.41 9.70 -3.07
N LEU A 36 -7.91 9.77 -4.30
CA LEU A 36 -8.52 10.56 -5.37
C LEU A 36 -9.93 10.10 -5.73
N GLN A 37 -10.16 8.79 -5.77
CA GLN A 37 -11.42 8.22 -6.26
C GLN A 37 -12.47 7.96 -5.17
N ARG A 38 -12.07 7.83 -3.91
CA ARG A 38 -12.97 7.42 -2.81
C ARG A 38 -13.06 8.46 -1.70
N CYS A 39 -11.96 9.13 -1.36
CA CYS A 39 -11.92 10.04 -0.22
C CYS A 39 -12.30 11.46 -0.61
N LEU A 40 -11.84 11.92 -1.78
CA LEU A 40 -12.07 13.30 -2.24
C LEU A 40 -13.44 13.52 -2.90
N MET A 41 -14.31 12.51 -2.89
CA MET A 41 -15.64 12.59 -3.49
C MET A 41 -16.65 13.38 -2.64
N CYS A 42 -16.37 13.58 -1.35
CA CYS A 42 -17.29 14.23 -0.42
C CYS A 42 -16.71 15.47 0.27
N HIS A 43 -15.38 15.56 0.42
CA HIS A 43 -14.67 16.70 1.00
C HIS A 43 -13.25 16.78 0.43
N ASP A 44 -12.56 17.89 0.66
CA ASP A 44 -11.18 18.08 0.21
C ASP A 44 -10.16 17.25 1.01
N SER A 45 -8.89 17.33 0.57
CA SER A 45 -7.76 16.58 1.11
C SER A 45 -7.26 17.08 2.45
N LYS A 46 -7.67 18.28 2.90
CA LYS A 46 -7.14 18.87 4.15
C LYS A 46 -7.31 17.96 5.35
N ARG A 47 -8.43 17.24 5.43
CA ARG A 47 -8.68 16.29 6.52
C ARG A 47 -7.71 15.12 6.57
N ILE A 48 -7.06 14.80 5.44
CA ILE A 48 -6.04 13.77 5.33
C ILE A 48 -4.67 14.36 5.61
N GLU A 49 -4.38 15.53 5.04
CA GLU A 49 -3.11 16.25 5.20
C GLU A 49 -2.86 16.71 6.65
N ASP A 50 -3.92 17.13 7.34
CA ASP A 50 -3.86 17.62 8.73
C ASP A 50 -3.93 16.48 9.77
N ALA A 51 -4.02 15.22 9.35
CA ALA A 51 -4.23 14.09 10.23
C ALA A 51 -2.92 13.40 10.64
N GLU A 52 -2.67 13.35 11.95
CA GLU A 52 -1.57 12.61 12.56
C GLU A 52 -2.14 11.40 13.31
N TYR A 53 -2.40 10.31 12.59
CA TYR A 53 -2.92 9.08 13.18
C TYR A 53 -1.97 7.91 12.96
N ASP A 54 -1.88 7.03 13.95
CA ASP A 54 -1.27 5.71 13.79
C ASP A 54 -2.18 4.80 12.94
N HIS A 55 -1.69 3.59 12.64
CA HIS A 55 -2.44 2.60 11.86
C HIS A 55 -3.83 2.29 12.45
N LYS A 56 -3.97 2.28 13.77
CA LYS A 56 -5.26 2.02 14.41
C LYS A 56 -6.22 3.21 14.19
N GLY A 57 -5.75 4.44 14.36
CA GLY A 57 -6.54 5.64 14.16
C GLY A 57 -6.99 5.82 12.72
N TRP A 58 -6.12 5.50 11.76
CA TRP A 58 -6.49 5.49 10.34
C TRP A 58 -7.53 4.43 10.02
N LYS A 59 -7.38 3.22 10.56
CA LYS A 59 -8.38 2.15 10.40
C LYS A 59 -9.77 2.59 10.87
N GLU A 60 -9.85 3.13 12.09
CA GLU A 60 -11.12 3.61 12.66
C GLU A 60 -11.73 4.73 11.81
N THR A 61 -10.89 5.64 11.29
CA THR A 61 -11.31 6.73 10.42
C THR A 61 -11.86 6.23 9.08
N VAL A 62 -11.18 5.31 8.42
CA VAL A 62 -11.62 4.75 7.13
C VAL A 62 -12.90 3.94 7.31
N GLU A 63 -13.00 3.11 8.36
CA GLU A 63 -14.22 2.35 8.67
C GLU A 63 -15.41 3.27 8.96
N ARG A 64 -15.19 4.38 9.65
CA ARG A 64 -16.20 5.43 9.83
C ARG A 64 -16.63 6.03 8.49
N MET A 65 -15.71 6.34 7.57
CA MET A 65 -16.05 6.87 6.24
C MET A 65 -16.83 5.85 5.39
N MET A 66 -16.49 4.57 5.50
CA MET A 66 -17.24 3.48 4.88
C MET A 66 -18.68 3.44 5.39
N SER A 67 -18.89 3.61 6.70
CA SER A 67 -20.24 3.63 7.30
C SER A 67 -21.10 4.81 6.84
N ILE A 68 -20.47 5.94 6.47
CA ILE A 68 -21.14 7.14 5.97
C ILE A 68 -21.50 7.00 4.48
N GLY A 69 -20.83 6.10 3.75
CA GLY A 69 -21.16 5.78 2.36
C GLY A 69 -19.97 5.81 1.40
N SER A 70 -18.73 5.97 1.90
CA SER A 70 -17.56 5.79 1.05
C SER A 70 -17.49 4.34 0.56
N ARG A 71 -17.39 4.18 -0.76
CA ARG A 71 -17.42 2.86 -1.41
C ARG A 71 -16.05 2.22 -1.43
N ILE A 72 -15.37 2.10 -0.29
CA ILE A 72 -14.05 1.45 -0.18
C ILE A 72 -14.27 -0.06 0.02
N THR A 73 -13.53 -0.89 -0.71
CA THR A 73 -13.57 -2.35 -0.51
C THR A 73 -12.68 -2.76 0.68
N PRO A 74 -12.87 -3.95 1.28
CA PRO A 74 -11.98 -4.43 2.35
C PRO A 74 -10.50 -4.47 1.93
N ALA A 75 -10.19 -4.82 0.67
CA ALA A 75 -8.81 -4.85 0.18
C ALA A 75 -8.22 -3.44 0.04
N GLU A 76 -8.96 -2.50 -0.58
CA GLU A 76 -8.53 -1.11 -0.68
C GLU A 76 -8.38 -0.45 0.69
N LYS A 77 -9.17 -0.86 1.68
CA LYS A 77 -9.05 -0.35 3.05
C LYS A 77 -7.65 -0.65 3.62
N GLU A 78 -7.19 -1.89 3.53
CA GLU A 78 -5.88 -2.26 4.08
C GLU A 78 -4.76 -1.51 3.34
N ILE A 79 -4.78 -1.49 1.99
CA ILE A 79 -3.79 -0.74 1.19
C ILE A 79 -3.78 0.75 1.53
N LEU A 80 -4.97 1.34 1.73
CA LEU A 80 -5.08 2.74 2.09
C LEU A 80 -4.50 3.03 3.47
N ILE A 81 -4.70 2.15 4.45
CA ILE A 81 -4.15 2.34 5.79
C ILE A 81 -2.62 2.25 5.73
N ASP A 82 -2.07 1.24 5.06
CA ASP A 82 -0.62 1.07 4.87
C ASP A 82 -0.01 2.32 4.21
N TYR A 83 -0.66 2.83 3.15
CA TYR A 83 -0.27 4.05 2.47
C TYR A 83 -0.25 5.28 3.40
N LEU A 84 -1.28 5.43 4.25
CA LEU A 84 -1.43 6.59 5.15
C LEU A 84 -0.46 6.55 6.35
N THR A 85 0.13 5.39 6.65
CA THR A 85 1.03 5.20 7.78
C THR A 85 2.48 4.95 7.38
N ARG A 86 2.80 4.90 6.08
CA ARG A 86 4.12 4.51 5.57
C ARG A 86 5.28 5.29 6.21
N ASP A 87 5.11 6.60 6.42
CA ASP A 87 6.17 7.46 6.97
C ASP A 87 6.33 7.30 8.49
N LEU A 88 5.39 6.63 9.17
CA LEU A 88 5.49 6.33 10.61
C LEU A 88 6.38 5.11 10.88
N GLU A 89 6.46 4.15 9.94
CA GLU A 89 7.26 2.93 10.11
C GLU A 89 8.76 3.19 9.90
N GLU A 90 9.15 4.15 9.07
CA GLU A 90 10.57 4.52 8.91
C GLU A 90 11.19 5.07 10.20
N THR A 91 10.40 5.75 11.04
CA THR A 91 10.90 6.42 12.25
C THR A 91 11.25 5.48 13.42
N ASP A 92 10.87 4.20 13.34
CA ASP A 92 11.11 3.19 14.38
C ASP A 92 12.32 2.27 14.08
N SER A 93 13.04 2.50 12.96
CA SER A 93 14.13 1.61 12.48
C SER A 93 15.56 2.14 12.64
N GLU A 94 15.72 3.37 13.14
CA GLU A 94 17.03 3.99 13.45
C GLU A 94 17.16 4.26 14.97
N ASP A 95 17.30 3.21 15.77
CA ASP A 95 17.92 3.27 17.12
C ASP A 95 18.64 1.97 17.48
#